data_AF-A0A813V771-F1
#
_entry.id   AF-A0A813V771-F1
#
_cell.length_a   1.000
_cell.length_b   1.000
_cell.length_c   1.000
_cell.angle_alpha   90.00
_cell.angle_beta   90.00
_cell.angle_gamma   90.00
#
_symmetry.space_group_name_H-M   'P 1'
#
loop_
_entity.id
_entity.type
_entity.pdbx_description
1 polymer ?
#
loop_
_entity_poly.entity_id
_entity_poly.type
_entity_poly.pdbx_seq_one_letter_code
_entity_poly.pdbx_strand_id
1 'polypeptide(L)'
;MKQLLIKYDNLFETSFPYSMGWHCAPTAKYLDEDCQYWQLHASYYPPLVRSATIKKFMVGYEMLAQAQRDITPEYAAQTLKQLSGEIHYKDKK
;
A
#
# COMPACT_ATOMS: atom_id res chain seq x y z
N MET A 1 -3.65 11.82 0.55
CA MET A 1 -4.29 10.51 0.29
C MET A 1 -4.93 10.41 -1.11
N LYS A 2 -5.77 11.35 -1.56
CA LYS A 2 -6.46 11.29 -2.88
C LYS A 2 -5.57 10.89 -4.06
N GLN A 3 -4.43 11.56 -4.26
CA GLN A 3 -3.53 11.27 -5.39
C GLN A 3 -2.96 9.84 -5.38
N LEU A 4 -2.65 9.30 -4.20
CA LEU A 4 -2.16 7.93 -4.04
C LEU A 4 -3.24 6.92 -4.45
N LEU A 5 -4.47 7.13 -3.96
CA LEU A 5 -5.59 6.23 -4.23
C LEU A 5 -5.99 6.26 -5.71
N ILE A 6 -5.95 7.44 -6.35
CA ILE A 6 -6.16 7.55 -7.80
C ILE A 6 -5.11 6.74 -8.56
N LYS A 7 -3.83 6.84 -8.18
CA LYS A 7 -2.76 6.03 -8.81
C LYS A 7 -2.99 4.53 -8.64
N TYR A 8 -3.48 4.09 -7.47
CA TYR A 8 -3.82 2.68 -7.25
C TYR A 8 -4.94 2.21 -8.16
N ASP A 9 -6.05 2.95 -8.23
CA ASP A 9 -7.17 2.58 -9.10
C ASP A 9 -6.77 2.59 -10.59
N ASN A 10 -5.93 3.55 -10.99
CA ASN A 10 -5.40 3.67 -12.34
C ASN A 10 -4.43 2.55 -12.74
N LEU A 11 -3.84 1.81 -11.79
CA LEU A 11 -2.82 0.79 -12.10
C LEU A 11 -3.39 -0.37 -12.93
N PHE A 12 -4.61 -0.81 -12.61
CA PHE A 12 -5.33 -1.86 -13.34
C PHE A 12 -6.75 -1.44 -13.74
N GLU A 13 -7.02 -0.13 -13.76
CA GLU A 13 -8.31 0.48 -14.10
C GLU A 13 -9.50 -0.18 -13.39
N THR A 14 -9.33 -0.38 -12.08
CA THR A 14 -10.31 -1.04 -11.21
C THR A 14 -10.31 -0.38 -9.83
N SER A 15 -11.38 -0.59 -9.06
CA SER A 15 -11.41 -0.20 -7.65
C SER A 15 -10.39 -1.03 -6.88
N PHE A 16 -9.25 -0.45 -6.53
CA PHE A 16 -8.08 -1.17 -6.04
C PHE A 16 -8.28 -1.58 -4.57
N PRO A 17 -8.32 -2.89 -4.26
CA PRO A 17 -8.52 -3.35 -2.89
C PRO A 17 -7.24 -3.18 -2.07
N TYR A 18 -7.37 -2.80 -0.80
CA TYR A 18 -6.26 -2.76 0.16
C TYR A 18 -6.76 -2.82 1.59
N SER A 19 -5.89 -3.24 2.50
CA SER A 19 -5.99 -2.94 3.93
C SER A 19 -5.04 -1.79 4.25
N MET A 20 -5.47 -0.83 5.06
CA MET A 20 -4.58 0.25 5.52
C MET A 20 -4.80 0.55 7.00
N GLY A 21 -3.76 1.03 7.66
CA GLY A 21 -3.83 1.51 9.04
C GLY A 21 -2.76 2.56 9.36
N TRP A 22 -2.92 3.20 10.52
CA TRP A 22 -1.98 4.17 11.07
C TRP A 22 -1.20 3.54 12.22
N HIS A 23 0.10 3.79 12.25
CA HIS A 23 0.95 3.50 13.40
C HIS A 23 1.38 4.81 14.02
N CYS A 24 1.06 4.98 15.30
CA CYS A 24 1.31 6.17 16.09
C CYS A 24 2.03 5.78 17.39
N ALA A 25 2.60 6.75 18.09
CA ALA A 25 3.12 6.51 19.44
C ALA A 25 2.02 5.92 20.36
N PRO A 26 2.39 5.01 21.28
CA PRO A 26 1.46 4.44 22.25
C PRO A 26 0.76 5.53 23.08
N THR A 27 -0.50 5.28 23.45
CA THR A 27 -1.33 6.23 24.21
C THR A 27 -1.72 5.64 25.58
N ALA A 28 -2.66 6.29 26.27
CA ALA A 28 -3.15 5.92 27.61
C ALA A 28 -2.04 5.98 28.67
N LYS A 29 -1.69 4.85 29.31
CA LYS A 29 -0.70 4.81 30.38
C LYS A 29 0.72 5.21 29.97
N TYR A 30 0.99 5.29 28.66
CA TYR A 30 2.29 5.63 28.08
C TYR A 30 2.36 7.08 27.60
N LEU A 31 1.33 7.90 27.84
CA LEU A 31 1.24 9.26 27.28
C LEU A 31 2.34 10.20 27.76
N ASP A 32 2.79 10.02 29.01
CA ASP A 32 3.83 10.84 29.64
C ASP A 32 5.25 10.26 29.45
N GLU A 33 5.39 9.13 28.75
CA GLU A 33 6.70 8.55 28.44
C GLU A 33 7.35 9.28 27.25
N ASP A 34 8.67 9.39 27.26
CA ASP A 34 9.41 9.94 26.13
C ASP A 34 9.32 9.01 24.91
N CYS A 35 8.48 9.41 23.95
CA CYS A 35 8.25 8.71 22.70
C CYS A 35 8.84 9.44 21.48
N GLN A 36 9.87 10.29 21.65
CA GLN A 36 10.44 11.09 20.54
C GLN A 36 10.98 10.25 19.37
N TYR A 37 11.27 8.97 19.59
CA TYR A 37 11.70 8.02 18.56
C TYR A 37 10.55 7.50 17.68
N TRP A 38 9.28 7.76 18.03
CA TRP A 38 8.13 7.38 17.21
C TRP A 38 7.85 8.40 16.12
N GLN A 39 7.59 7.89 14.92
CA GLN A 39 7.13 8.70 13.78
C GLN A 39 5.78 8.17 13.28
N LEU A 40 4.79 9.06 13.23
CA LEU A 40 3.48 8.77 12.65
C LEU A 40 3.63 8.38 11.18
N HIS A 41 3.08 7.22 10.80
CA HIS A 41 3.01 6.79 9.41
C HIS A 41 1.77 5.93 9.14
N ALA A 42 1.37 5.89 7.87
CA ALA A 42 0.31 5.02 7.36
C ALA A 42 0.91 3.96 6.43
N SER A 43 0.39 2.74 6.52
CA SER A 43 0.79 1.61 5.66
C SER A 43 -0.39 1.10 4.86
N TYR A 44 -0.16 0.84 3.57
CA TYR A 44 -1.15 0.27 2.64
C TYR A 44 -0.65 -1.10 2.15
N TYR A 45 -1.50 -2.13 2.26
CA TYR A 45 -1.21 -3.50 1.84
C TYR A 45 -2.22 -3.97 0.78
N PRO A 46 -2.02 -3.60 -0.51
CA PRO A 46 -2.85 -4.10 -1.59
C PRO A 46 -2.44 -5.51 -2.04
N PRO A 47 -3.38 -6.39 -2.44
CA PRO A 47 -3.08 -7.75 -2.85
C PRO A 47 -2.87 -7.93 -4.36
N LEU A 48 -3.26 -6.98 -5.22
CA LEU A 48 -3.15 -7.14 -6.68
C LEU A 48 -1.70 -6.98 -7.17
N VAL A 49 -1.25 -7.84 -8.10
CA VAL A 49 0.16 -7.87 -8.55
C VAL A 49 0.31 -7.67 -10.05
N ARG A 50 -0.45 -8.41 -10.86
CA ARG A 50 -0.25 -8.44 -12.33
C ARG A 50 -1.44 -7.89 -13.12
N SER A 51 -2.64 -7.91 -12.55
CA SER A 51 -3.87 -7.43 -13.17
C SER A 51 -4.96 -7.21 -12.12
N ALA A 52 -6.13 -6.73 -12.56
CA ALA A 52 -7.33 -6.63 -11.72
C ALA A 52 -7.82 -7.99 -11.16
N THR A 53 -7.37 -9.11 -11.73
CA THR A 53 -7.81 -10.47 -11.35
C THR A 53 -6.72 -11.30 -10.68
N ILE A 54 -5.45 -10.90 -10.75
CA ILE A 54 -4.32 -11.69 -10.24
C ILE A 54 -3.74 -11.07 -8.97
N LYS A 55 -3.85 -11.82 -7.87
CA LYS A 55 -3.41 -11.44 -6.52
C LYS A 55 -2.11 -12.13 -6.09
N LYS A 56 -1.37 -11.50 -5.18
CA LYS A 56 -0.39 -12.14 -4.30
C LYS A 56 -1.15 -12.93 -3.24
N PHE A 57 -0.74 -14.18 -3.06
CA PHE A 57 -1.17 -15.01 -1.93
C PHE A 57 0.00 -15.13 -0.96
N MET A 58 -0.17 -14.61 0.25
CA MET A 58 0.79 -14.76 1.36
C MET A 58 0.50 -16.10 2.05
N VAL A 59 0.99 -17.20 1.48
CA VAL A 59 0.67 -18.57 1.90
C VAL A 59 1.90 -19.48 1.88
N GLY A 60 1.74 -20.75 2.28
CA GLY A 60 2.77 -21.77 2.14
C GLY A 60 4.05 -21.40 2.91
N TYR A 61 5.15 -21.17 2.18
CA TYR A 61 6.42 -20.73 2.77
C TYR A 61 6.28 -19.44 3.59
N GLU A 62 5.44 -18.50 3.15
CA GLU A 62 5.29 -17.20 3.81
C GLU A 62 4.55 -17.28 5.14
N MET A 63 3.79 -18.36 5.38
CA MET A 63 3.13 -18.61 6.66
C MET A 63 4.05 -19.23 7.70
N LEU A 64 5.09 -19.96 7.27
CA LEU A 64 5.90 -20.81 8.16
C LEU A 64 7.38 -20.45 8.18
N ALA A 65 7.83 -19.51 7.34
CA ALA A 65 9.23 -19.10 7.28
C ALA A 65 9.38 -17.57 7.25
N GLN A 66 9.25 -16.93 6.08
CA GLN A 66 9.44 -15.49 5.92
C GLN A 66 8.69 -14.94 4.70
N ALA A 67 8.46 -13.63 4.68
CA ALA A 67 7.82 -12.94 3.56
C ALA A 67 8.66 -13.02 2.27
N GLN A 68 7.98 -13.16 1.11
CA GLN A 68 8.63 -13.25 -0.19
C GLN A 68 7.91 -12.38 -1.23
N ARG A 69 8.67 -11.82 -2.18
CA ARG A 69 8.16 -10.99 -3.27
C ARG A 69 8.90 -11.27 -4.58
N ASP A 70 8.16 -11.20 -5.69
CA ASP A 70 8.72 -11.40 -7.04
C ASP A 70 9.12 -10.10 -7.72
N ILE A 71 8.39 -9.01 -7.45
CA ILE A 71 8.69 -7.67 -7.98
C ILE A 71 9.70 -6.97 -7.06
N THR A 72 10.42 -5.93 -7.49
CA THR A 72 11.30 -5.13 -6.61
C THR A 72 10.65 -3.78 -6.22
N PRO A 73 10.96 -3.21 -5.04
CA PRO A 73 10.27 -2.01 -4.57
C PRO A 73 10.45 -0.84 -5.53
N GLU A 74 11.63 -0.77 -6.17
CA GLU A 74 12.00 0.23 -7.16
C GLU A 74 11.11 0.12 -8.40
N TYR A 75 10.91 -1.10 -8.91
CA TYR A 75 10.02 -1.35 -10.03
C TYR A 75 8.57 -0.95 -9.72
N ALA A 76 8.07 -1.32 -8.54
CA ALA A 76 6.71 -0.97 -8.12
C ALA A 76 6.55 0.56 -7.98
N ALA A 77 7.53 1.23 -7.37
CA ALA A 77 7.51 2.67 -7.20
C ALA A 77 7.59 3.42 -8.54
N GLN A 78 8.46 2.97 -9.46
CA GLN A 78 8.57 3.53 -10.80
C GLN A 78 7.27 3.40 -11.58
N THR A 79 6.64 2.21 -11.53
CA THR A 79 5.34 1.95 -12.16
C THR A 79 4.26 2.90 -11.64
N LEU A 80 4.13 3.04 -10.32
CA LEU A 80 3.15 3.97 -9.72
C LEU A 80 3.44 5.44 -10.02
N LYS A 81 4.71 5.81 -10.19
CA LYS A 81 5.11 7.18 -10.53
C LYS A 81 4.65 7.59 -11.92
N GLN A 82 4.64 6.66 -12.89
CA GLN A 82 4.23 6.90 -14.28
C GLN A 82 2.72 7.13 -14.46
N LEU A 83 1.89 6.67 -13.51
CA LEU A 83 0.44 6.84 -13.57
C LEU A 83 0.01 8.26 -13.20
N SER A 84 -1.11 8.75 -13.77
CA SER A 84 -1.70 10.00 -13.28
C SER A 84 -2.23 9.83 -11.87
N GLY A 85 -1.91 10.77 -10.98
CA GLY A 85 -2.52 10.89 -9.64
C GLY A 85 -3.60 11.97 -9.56
N GLU A 86 -3.85 12.69 -10.65
CA GLU A 86 -4.82 13.79 -10.69
C GLU A 86 -6.12 13.37 -11.36
N ILE A 87 -6.01 12.60 -12.45
CA ILE A 87 -7.14 12.16 -13.25
C ILE A 87 -7.37 10.67 -12.98
N HIS A 88 -8.53 10.34 -12.43
CA HIS A 88 -8.95 8.96 -12.24
C HIS A 88 -9.39 8.35 -13.59
N TYR A 89 -9.16 7.06 -13.81
CA TYR A 89 -9.39 6.42 -15.11
C TYR A 89 -10.83 6.55 -15.60
N LYS A 90 -11.82 6.58 -14.69
CA LYS A 90 -13.24 6.82 -15.01
C LYS A 90 -13.55 8.24 -15.51
N ASP A 91 -12.68 9.20 -15.22
CA ASP A 91 -12.84 10.60 -15.60
C ASP A 91 -12.04 10.97 -16.86
N LYS A 92 -11.31 10.00 -17.45
CA LYS A 92 -10.68 10.15 -18.75
C LYS A 92 -11.78 10.17 -19.82
N LYS A 93 -11.97 11.33 -20.45
CA LYS A 93 -12.80 11.47 -21.65
C LYS A 93 -12.16 10.78 -22.85
#